data_AF-A0A6G6YJU4-F1
#
_entry.id   AF-A0A6G6YJU4-F1
#
_cell.length_a   1.000
_cell.length_b   1.000
_cell.length_c   1.000
_cell.angle_alpha   90.00
_cell.angle_beta   90.00
_cell.angle_gamma   90.00
#
_symmetry.space_group_name_H-M   'P 1'
#
loop_
_entity.id
_entity.type
_entity.pdbx_description
1 polymer ?
#
loop_
_entity_poly.entity_id
_entity_poly.type
_entity_poly.pdbx_seq_one_letter_code
_entity_poly.pdbx_strand_id
1 'polypeptide(L)'
;METIKTKPIIETSLMEATKELEQLDKMVILHCRYQSIGFFEEKIRIWESTYLYDDASPNDVSFLIHCENISLYPQWTDVPPGKTFYFTLYFTGLSDSCKSFSLREVIAESGGFFVPNIKRNKSDVYNVIIA
;
A
#
# COMPACT_ATOMS: atom_id res chain seq x y z
N MET A 1 13.30 -51.67 -6.06
CA MET A 1 12.87 -50.75 -7.14
C MET A 1 13.29 -49.36 -6.71
N GLU A 2 14.34 -48.80 -7.30
CA GLU A 2 14.79 -47.43 -7.00
C GLU A 2 14.01 -46.45 -7.86
N THR A 3 13.23 -45.58 -7.22
CA THR A 3 12.53 -44.48 -7.88
C THR A 3 13.53 -43.37 -8.22
N ILE A 4 13.82 -43.21 -9.51
CA ILE A 4 14.59 -42.07 -10.03
C ILE A 4 13.70 -40.83 -9.91
N LYS A 5 14.01 -39.95 -8.95
CA LYS A 5 13.39 -38.62 -8.86
C LYS A 5 14.05 -37.70 -9.88
N THR A 6 13.44 -37.56 -11.06
CA THR A 6 13.81 -36.52 -12.03
C THR A 6 13.25 -35.18 -11.57
N LYS A 7 14.10 -34.14 -11.52
CA LYS A 7 13.63 -32.75 -11.35
C LYS A 7 12.86 -32.35 -12.60
N PRO A 8 11.63 -31.81 -12.47
CA PRO A 8 10.88 -31.32 -13.62
C PRO A 8 11.63 -30.14 -14.25
N ILE A 9 11.71 -30.13 -15.58
CA ILE A 9 12.23 -29.01 -16.35
C ILE A 9 11.05 -28.08 -16.56
N ILE A 10 11.07 -26.93 -15.90
CA ILE A 10 10.00 -25.93 -15.97
C ILE A 10 10.42 -24.87 -16.99
N GLU A 11 9.52 -24.51 -17.89
CA GLU A 11 9.75 -23.43 -18.86
C GLU A 11 9.92 -22.08 -18.15
N THR A 12 10.86 -21.25 -18.63
CA THR A 12 11.20 -19.96 -18.01
C THR A 12 9.99 -19.03 -17.84
N SER A 13 9.07 -19.05 -18.80
CA SER A 13 7.81 -18.28 -18.77
C SER A 13 6.90 -18.67 -17.60
N LEU A 14 6.85 -19.96 -17.23
CA LEU A 14 6.07 -20.43 -16.10
C LEU A 14 6.72 -20.01 -14.78
N MET A 15 8.05 -20.03 -14.69
CA MET A 15 8.79 -19.55 -13.52
C MET A 15 8.57 -18.05 -13.27
N GLU A 16 8.55 -17.25 -14.33
CA GLU A 16 8.29 -15.81 -14.27
C GLU A 16 6.85 -15.52 -13.80
N ALA A 17 5.86 -16.19 -14.40
CA ALA A 17 4.46 -16.06 -13.99
C ALA A 17 4.24 -16.48 -12.52
N THR A 18 4.89 -17.55 -12.03
CA THR A 18 4.82 -17.91 -10.61
C THR A 18 5.45 -16.87 -9.69
N LYS A 19 6.55 -16.22 -10.09
CA LYS A 19 7.16 -15.15 -9.28
C LYS A 19 6.27 -13.91 -9.20
N GLU A 20 5.60 -13.56 -10.30
CA GLU A 20 4.63 -12.45 -10.30
C GLU A 20 3.44 -12.75 -9.38
N LEU A 21 2.94 -14.00 -9.40
CA LEU A 21 1.89 -14.45 -8.49
C LEU A 21 2.36 -14.49 -7.02
N GLU A 22 3.60 -14.92 -6.75
CA GLU A 22 4.21 -14.89 -5.41
C GLU A 22 4.44 -13.46 -4.90
N GLN A 23 4.68 -12.50 -5.79
CA GLN A 23 4.76 -11.07 -5.43
C GLN A 23 3.39 -10.47 -5.13
N LEU A 24 2.34 -10.88 -5.86
CA LEU A 24 0.94 -10.57 -5.54
C LEU A 24 0.54 -11.12 -4.16
N ASP A 25 1.03 -12.30 -3.79
CA ASP A 25 0.81 -12.92 -2.47
C ASP A 25 1.39 -12.12 -1.30
N LYS A 26 2.26 -11.13 -1.56
CA LYS A 26 2.84 -10.25 -0.53
C LYS A 26 2.26 -8.85 -0.52
N MET A 27 1.11 -8.60 -1.14
CA MET A 27 0.50 -7.26 -1.20
C MET A 27 0.20 -6.70 0.20
N VAL A 28 0.43 -5.40 0.39
CA VAL A 28 0.02 -4.68 1.60
C VAL A 28 -1.23 -3.87 1.32
N ILE A 29 -2.26 -4.04 2.16
CA ILE A 29 -3.56 -3.35 2.02
C ILE A 29 -3.76 -2.41 3.20
N LEU A 30 -3.98 -1.13 2.91
CA LEU A 30 -4.37 -0.14 3.91
C LEU A 30 -5.83 0.27 3.70
N HIS A 31 -6.69 -0.06 4.66
CA HIS A 31 -8.01 0.54 4.78
C HIS A 31 -7.88 1.87 5.52
N CYS A 32 -8.06 2.95 4.78
CA CYS A 32 -7.85 4.30 5.25
C CYS A 32 -9.18 4.93 5.69
N ARG A 33 -9.16 5.55 6.85
CA ARG A 33 -10.26 6.34 7.40
C ARG A 33 -9.82 7.80 7.50
N TYR A 34 -10.42 8.67 6.69
CA TYR A 34 -10.27 10.11 6.78
C TYR A 34 -11.46 10.72 7.53
N GLN A 35 -11.21 11.51 8.57
CA GLN A 35 -12.29 12.16 9.32
C GLN A 35 -12.30 13.66 9.03
N SER A 36 -13.38 14.11 8.38
CA SER A 36 -13.59 15.53 8.18
C SER A 36 -13.88 16.23 9.51
N ILE A 37 -13.02 17.17 9.87
CA ILE A 37 -13.14 17.99 11.09
C ILE A 37 -13.56 19.43 10.81
N GLY A 38 -13.50 19.85 9.54
CA GLY A 38 -13.92 21.17 9.09
C GLY A 38 -15.44 21.40 9.11
N PHE A 39 -15.81 22.68 9.16
CA PHE A 39 -17.19 23.14 8.94
C PHE A 39 -17.54 23.29 7.44
N PHE A 40 -16.53 23.20 6.57
CA PHE A 40 -16.65 23.31 5.12
C PHE A 40 -16.29 21.99 4.44
N GLU A 41 -16.70 21.84 3.18
CA GLU A 41 -16.32 20.68 2.36
C GLU A 41 -14.81 20.63 2.20
N GLU A 42 -14.23 19.48 2.52
CA GLU A 42 -12.82 19.20 2.31
C GLU A 42 -12.63 18.44 1.00
N LYS A 43 -11.44 18.58 0.41
CA LYS A 43 -11.07 17.88 -0.81
C LYS A 43 -9.83 17.06 -0.54
N ILE A 44 -9.91 15.77 -0.82
CA ILE A 44 -8.80 14.83 -0.65
C ILE A 44 -8.47 14.17 -1.99
N ARG A 45 -7.25 13.70 -2.13
CA ARG A 45 -6.76 12.94 -3.28
C ARG A 45 -5.55 12.12 -2.84
N ILE A 46 -5.12 11.19 -3.68
CA ILE A 46 -3.89 10.43 -3.48
C ILE A 46 -2.95 10.65 -4.67
N TRP A 47 -1.65 10.71 -4.44
CA TRP A 47 -0.64 10.78 -5.49
C TRP A 47 -0.09 9.38 -5.80
N GLU A 48 0.32 9.16 -7.05
CA GLU A 48 1.06 7.94 -7.42
C GLU A 48 2.38 7.83 -6.65
N SER A 49 2.95 8.97 -6.23
CA SER A 49 4.11 9.05 -5.35
C SER A 49 3.78 8.84 -3.87
N THR A 50 2.89 7.88 -3.59
CA THR A 50 2.59 7.39 -2.24
C THR A 50 3.32 6.08 -2.01
N TYR A 51 4.04 5.98 -0.89
CA TYR A 51 4.86 4.81 -0.58
C TYR A 51 4.72 4.36 0.87
N LEU A 52 5.05 3.09 1.11
CA LEU A 52 5.33 2.56 2.44
C LEU A 52 6.85 2.48 2.62
N TYR A 53 7.37 3.16 3.62
CA TYR A 53 8.80 3.15 3.95
C TYR A 53 9.05 2.22 5.14
N ASP A 54 9.95 1.25 5.03
CA ASP A 54 10.44 0.51 6.19
C ASP A 54 11.15 1.48 7.15
N ASP A 55 10.69 1.53 8.40
CA ASP A 55 11.26 2.43 9.40
C ASP A 55 12.70 2.04 9.78
N ALA A 56 13.07 0.76 9.63
CA ALA A 56 14.42 0.26 9.89
C ALA A 56 15.34 0.38 8.67
N SER A 57 14.77 0.38 7.47
CA SER A 57 15.49 0.38 6.19
C SER A 57 14.87 1.41 5.23
N PRO A 58 15.20 2.71 5.34
CA PRO A 58 14.54 3.75 4.54
C PRO A 58 14.67 3.62 3.01
N ASN A 59 15.63 2.81 2.54
CA ASN A 59 15.82 2.49 1.12
C ASN A 59 14.89 1.39 0.62
N ASP A 60 14.24 0.65 1.52
CA ASP A 60 13.27 -0.38 1.20
C ASP A 60 11.87 0.25 1.23
N VAL A 61 11.29 0.37 0.04
CA VAL A 61 10.02 1.06 -0.18
C VAL A 61 9.06 0.17 -0.95
N SER A 62 7.81 0.23 -0.53
CA SER A 62 6.71 -0.44 -1.19
C SER A 62 5.84 0.59 -1.93
N PHE A 63 5.49 0.27 -3.17
CA PHE A 63 4.91 1.17 -4.16
C PHE A 63 3.39 1.02 -4.23
N LEU A 64 2.66 2.13 -4.36
CA LEU A 64 1.23 2.10 -4.61
C LEU A 64 0.94 1.44 -5.97
N ILE A 65 0.14 0.38 -5.95
CA ILE A 65 -0.30 -0.37 -7.14
C ILE A 65 -1.69 0.09 -7.57
N HIS A 66 -2.57 0.32 -6.59
CA HIS A 66 -3.96 0.63 -6.83
C HIS A 66 -4.57 1.40 -5.67
N CYS A 67 -5.59 2.20 -5.95
CA CYS A 67 -6.41 2.86 -4.95
C CYS A 67 -7.89 2.70 -5.31
N GLU A 68 -8.71 2.46 -4.29
CA GLU A 68 -10.16 2.28 -4.42
C GLU A 68 -10.88 3.37 -3.63
N ASN A 69 -11.94 3.93 -4.23
CA ASN A 69 -12.80 4.96 -3.63
C ASN A 69 -12.07 6.26 -3.23
N ILE A 70 -10.97 6.61 -3.90
CA ILE A 70 -10.32 7.93 -3.79
C ILE A 70 -9.78 8.33 -5.18
N SER A 71 -9.80 9.62 -5.48
CA SER A 71 -9.28 10.16 -6.74
C SER A 71 -7.75 10.25 -6.71
N LEU A 72 -7.12 9.87 -7.83
CA LEU A 72 -5.71 10.16 -8.08
C LEU A 72 -5.51 11.62 -8.50
N TYR A 73 -4.39 12.22 -8.09
CA TYR A 73 -3.94 13.50 -8.61
C TYR A 73 -3.99 13.50 -10.16
N PRO A 74 -4.50 14.56 -10.81
CA PRO A 74 -4.89 15.85 -10.26
C PRO A 74 -6.36 15.95 -9.80
N GLN A 75 -7.13 14.87 -9.92
CA GLN A 75 -8.55 14.88 -9.57
C GLN A 75 -8.74 14.86 -8.05
N TRP A 76 -9.88 15.41 -7.61
CA TRP A 76 -10.23 15.53 -6.20
C TRP A 76 -11.47 14.71 -5.87
N THR A 77 -11.48 14.18 -4.67
CA THR A 77 -12.65 13.58 -4.03
C THR A 77 -13.19 14.52 -2.97
N ASP A 78 -14.47 14.83 -3.07
CA ASP A 78 -15.17 15.72 -2.14
C ASP A 78 -15.56 14.96 -0.87
N VAL A 79 -15.24 15.53 0.29
CA VAL A 79 -15.58 15.01 1.60
C VAL A 79 -16.52 16.01 2.28
N PRO A 80 -17.80 15.68 2.44
CA PRO A 80 -18.74 16.57 3.10
C PRO A 80 -18.36 16.84 4.58
N PRO A 81 -18.69 18.03 5.11
CA PRO A 81 -18.32 18.41 6.48
C PRO A 81 -18.80 17.39 7.52
N GLY A 82 -17.92 17.05 8.47
CA GLY A 82 -18.23 16.16 9.58
C GLY A 82 -18.49 14.70 9.17
N LYS A 83 -18.21 14.32 7.92
CA LYS A 83 -18.30 12.93 7.46
C LYS A 83 -16.95 12.21 7.62
N THR A 84 -17.06 10.91 7.85
CA THR A 84 -15.91 10.01 7.71
C THR A 84 -15.91 9.47 6.29
N PHE A 85 -14.77 9.57 5.61
CA PHE A 85 -14.54 9.03 4.30
C PHE A 85 -13.62 7.81 4.39
N TYR A 86 -13.91 6.78 3.60
CA TYR A 86 -13.20 5.51 3.61
C TYR A 86 -12.68 5.19 2.23
N PHE A 87 -11.41 4.79 2.13
CA PHE A 87 -10.79 4.37 0.89
C PHE A 87 -9.75 3.27 1.16
N THR A 88 -9.35 2.56 0.12
CA THR A 88 -8.37 1.48 0.25
C THR A 88 -7.17 1.74 -0.66
N LEU A 89 -5.97 1.56 -0.12
CA LEU A 89 -4.72 1.64 -0.87
C LEU A 89 -4.05 0.26 -0.90
N TYR A 90 -3.57 -0.12 -2.07
CA TYR A 90 -2.91 -1.40 -2.33
C TYR A 90 -1.47 -1.15 -2.72
N PHE A 91 -0.53 -1.80 -2.05
CA PHE A 91 0.89 -1.61 -2.28
C PHE A 91 1.61 -2.93 -2.57
N THR A 92 2.77 -2.84 -3.24
CA THR A 92 3.68 -3.98 -3.37
C THR A 92 4.09 -4.52 -2.00
N GLY A 93 4.60 -5.75 -1.95
CA GLY A 93 5.03 -6.31 -0.68
C GLY A 93 6.21 -5.60 -0.03
N LEU A 94 6.24 -5.66 1.29
CA LEU A 94 7.37 -5.26 2.12
C LEU A 94 8.31 -6.44 2.34
N SER A 95 9.62 -6.18 2.42
CA SER A 95 10.63 -7.20 2.74
C SER A 95 10.29 -7.95 4.02
N ASP A 96 10.55 -9.26 4.05
CA ASP A 96 10.24 -10.14 5.19
C ASP A 96 10.92 -9.70 6.51
N SER A 97 11.96 -8.87 6.44
CA SER A 97 12.63 -8.28 7.62
C SER A 97 11.93 -7.06 8.21
N CYS A 98 10.98 -6.45 7.50
CA CYS A 98 10.28 -5.25 7.94
C CYS A 98 9.42 -5.54 9.18
N LYS A 99 9.58 -4.72 10.22
CA LYS A 99 8.85 -4.83 11.50
C LYS A 99 7.83 -3.72 11.70
N SER A 100 8.10 -2.54 11.15
CA SER A 100 7.20 -1.41 11.11
C SER A 100 7.50 -0.57 9.89
N PHE A 101 6.50 0.15 9.41
CA PHE A 101 6.62 1.02 8.25
C PHE A 101 5.77 2.27 8.42
N SER A 102 6.06 3.27 7.59
CA SER A 102 5.33 4.53 7.55
C SER A 102 4.74 4.76 6.16
N LEU A 103 3.45 5.13 6.09
CA LEU A 103 2.83 5.64 4.87
C LEU A 103 3.28 7.09 4.65
N ARG A 104 3.80 7.42 3.47
CA ARG A 104 4.16 8.79 3.11
C ARG A 104 3.79 9.11 1.67
N GLU A 105 3.14 10.24 1.48
CA GLU A 105 3.04 10.92 0.19
C GLU A 105 4.24 11.83 -0.05
N VAL A 106 4.96 11.57 -1.14
CA VAL A 106 6.08 12.41 -1.60
C VAL A 106 5.56 13.33 -2.69
N ILE A 107 5.17 14.54 -2.28
CA ILE A 107 4.54 15.52 -3.16
C ILE A 107 5.31 16.84 -3.14
N ALA A 108 5.15 17.65 -4.18
CA ALA A 108 5.77 18.97 -4.26
C ALA A 108 5.06 20.02 -3.40
N GLU A 109 3.83 19.73 -2.97
CA GLU A 109 2.95 20.60 -2.21
C GLU A 109 2.97 20.22 -0.72
N SER A 110 2.44 21.09 0.15
CA SER A 110 2.17 20.71 1.55
C SER A 110 0.90 19.88 1.67
N GLY A 111 0.77 19.11 2.76
CA GLY A 111 -0.48 18.40 3.09
C GLY A 111 -0.59 16.98 2.51
N GLY A 112 0.52 16.36 2.13
CA GLY A 112 0.53 14.93 1.80
C GLY A 112 0.25 14.06 3.02
N PHE A 113 -0.40 12.92 2.81
CA PHE A 113 -0.72 11.98 3.87
C PHE A 113 0.53 11.38 4.49
N PHE A 114 0.52 11.32 5.82
CA PHE A 114 1.59 10.73 6.61
C PHE A 114 1.03 9.93 7.79
N VAL A 115 1.31 8.63 7.82
CA VAL A 115 0.96 7.75 8.95
C VAL A 115 2.22 7.02 9.40
N PRO A 116 2.82 7.40 10.54
CA PRO A 116 4.05 6.79 11.02
C PRO A 116 3.82 5.49 11.79
N ASN A 117 4.85 4.65 11.85
CA ASN A 117 5.01 3.57 12.84
C ASN A 117 3.85 2.55 12.83
N ILE A 118 3.41 2.14 11.64
CA ILE A 118 2.47 1.05 11.45
C ILE A 118 3.22 -0.25 11.73
N LYS A 119 2.89 -0.92 12.84
CA LYS A 119 3.50 -2.20 13.21
C LYS A 119 3.04 -3.29 12.26
N ARG A 120 4.00 -3.99 11.64
CA ARG A 120 3.71 -5.06 10.68
C ARG A 120 3.00 -6.23 11.36
N ASN A 121 2.01 -6.78 10.70
CA ASN A 121 1.27 -7.98 11.11
C ASN A 121 1.37 -9.07 10.03
N LYS A 122 0.84 -10.27 10.32
CA LYS A 122 0.96 -11.43 9.42
C LYS A 122 0.03 -11.40 8.22
N SER A 123 -1.04 -10.60 8.25
CA SER A 123 -1.99 -10.52 7.14
C SER A 123 -1.62 -9.46 6.13
N ASP A 124 -0.72 -8.54 6.48
CA ASP A 124 -0.38 -7.34 5.69
C ASP A 124 -1.61 -6.51 5.30
N VAL A 125 -2.67 -6.57 6.13
CA VAL A 125 -3.88 -5.76 6.06
C VAL A 125 -3.98 -4.90 7.31
N TYR A 126 -4.18 -3.59 7.14
CA TYR A 126 -4.17 -2.62 8.23
C TYR A 126 -5.34 -1.64 8.10
N ASN A 127 -5.83 -1.17 9.25
CA ASN A 127 -6.75 -0.04 9.30
C ASN A 127 -5.99 1.17 9.85
N VAL A 128 -5.99 2.27 9.11
CA VAL A 128 -5.25 3.49 9.47
C VAL A 128 -6.18 4.69 9.48
N ILE A 129 -5.94 5.61 10.43
CA ILE A 129 -6.64 6.90 10.47
C ILE A 129 -5.71 7.92 9.84
N ILE A 130 -6.23 8.65 8.85
CA ILE A 130 -5.54 9.72 8.15
C ILE A 130 -6.21 11.03 8.54
N ALA A 131 -5.38 12.04 8.84
CA ALA A 131 -5.79 13.39 9.20
C ALA A 131 -5.37 14.36 8.09
#